data_AF-A0A534CTZ6-F1
#
_entry.id   AF-A0A534CTZ6-F1
#
_cell.length_a   1.000
_cell.length_b   1.000
_cell.length_c   1.000
_cell.angle_alpha   90.00
_cell.angle_beta   90.00
_cell.angle_gamma   90.00
#
_symmetry.space_group_name_H-M   'P 1'
#
loop_
_entity.id
_entity.type
_entity.pdbx_description
1 polymer ?
#
loop_
_entity_poly.entity_id
_entity_poly.type
_entity_poly.pdbx_seq_one_letter_code
_entity_poly.pdbx_strand_id
1 'polypeptide(L)'
;MFRLPNDVARHLQDGGTLIVPSLQRAHTVRLCFAAAALGKGRGVFASPDVRTDAVWLREEVERRAGEDASRWPRLLEPAEEWFLWRQCAAE
;
A
#
# COMPACT_ATOMS: atom_id res chain seq x y z
N MET A 1 -22.91 6.46 -6.03
CA MET A 1 -22.02 5.80 -5.06
C MET A 1 -21.22 4.74 -5.80
N PHE A 2 -19.89 4.81 -5.82
CA PHE A 2 -19.05 3.81 -6.48
C PHE A 2 -19.03 2.51 -5.67
N ARG A 3 -18.99 1.36 -6.35
CA ARG A 3 -18.86 0.03 -5.74
C ARG A 3 -17.62 -0.67 -6.31
N LEU A 4 -16.99 -1.50 -5.49
CA LEU A 4 -15.90 -2.35 -5.95
C LEU A 4 -16.44 -3.45 -6.85
N PRO A 5 -15.71 -3.82 -7.92
CA PRO A 5 -15.93 -5.07 -8.63
C PRO A 5 -15.92 -6.26 -7.66
N ASN A 6 -16.74 -7.28 -7.92
CA ASN A 6 -16.97 -8.39 -6.99
C ASN A 6 -15.71 -9.23 -6.74
N ASP A 7 -14.89 -9.42 -7.77
CA ASP A 7 -13.60 -10.10 -7.71
C ASP A 7 -12.62 -9.36 -6.79
N VAL A 8 -12.48 -8.04 -6.95
CA VAL A 8 -11.64 -7.19 -6.10
C VAL A 8 -12.14 -7.18 -4.66
N ALA A 9 -13.46 -7.06 -4.48
CA ALA A 9 -14.07 -7.05 -3.15
C ALA A 9 -13.85 -8.38 -2.41
N ARG A 10 -13.90 -9.52 -3.13
CA ARG A 10 -13.63 -10.85 -2.57
C ARG A 10 -12.16 -11.01 -2.23
N HIS A 11 -11.24 -10.66 -3.15
CA HIS A 11 -9.79 -10.71 -2.91
C HIS A 11 -9.39 -9.95 -1.63
N LEU A 12 -9.93 -8.75 -1.43
CA LEU A 12 -9.69 -7.96 -0.22
C LEU A 12 -10.34 -8.56 1.04
N GLN A 13 -11.48 -9.23 0.92
CA GLN A 13 -12.11 -9.94 2.06
C GLN A 13 -11.31 -11.16 2.49
N ASP A 14 -10.65 -11.82 1.53
CA ASP A 14 -9.79 -12.98 1.76
C ASP A 14 -8.39 -12.58 2.30
N GLY A 15 -8.16 -11.28 2.54
CA GLY A 15 -6.90 -10.75 3.09
C GLY A 15 -5.83 -10.45 2.04
N GLY A 16 -6.18 -10.46 0.75
CA GLY A 16 -5.26 -10.12 -0.32
C GLY A 16 -4.91 -8.63 -0.36
N THR A 17 -3.69 -8.32 -0.83
CA THR A 17 -3.24 -6.94 -1.09
C THR A 17 -3.69 -6.49 -2.48
N LEU A 18 -4.20 -5.25 -2.59
CA LEU A 18 -4.50 -4.60 -3.87
C LEU A 18 -3.55 -3.42 -4.11
N ILE A 19 -2.84 -3.44 -5.24
CA ILE A 19 -1.99 -2.33 -5.67
C ILE A 19 -2.78 -1.42 -6.62
N VAL A 20 -2.75 -0.11 -6.38
CA VAL A 20 -3.45 0.88 -7.18
C VAL A 20 -2.53 2.03 -7.61
N PRO A 21 -2.78 2.70 -8.75
CA PRO A 21 -1.82 3.64 -9.31
C PRO A 21 -1.81 5.02 -8.63
N SER A 22 -2.65 5.27 -7.61
CA SER A 22 -2.65 6.55 -6.90
C SER A 22 -3.23 6.47 -5.49
N LEU A 23 -2.81 7.40 -4.62
CA LEU A 23 -3.37 7.56 -3.28
C LEU A 23 -4.87 7.83 -3.31
N GLN A 24 -5.34 8.61 -4.28
CA GLN A 24 -6.77 8.87 -4.45
C GLN A 24 -7.54 7.56 -4.69
N ARG A 25 -7.06 6.69 -5.58
CA ARG A 25 -7.69 5.38 -5.82
C ARG A 25 -7.63 4.50 -4.59
N ALA A 26 -6.52 4.49 -3.85
CA ALA A 26 -6.39 3.72 -2.62
C ALA A 26 -7.47 4.15 -1.61
N HIS A 27 -7.63 5.45 -1.43
CA HIS A 27 -8.65 6.02 -0.55
C HIS A 27 -10.06 5.67 -1.01
N THR A 28 -10.37 5.80 -2.31
CA THR A 28 -11.68 5.42 -2.86
C THR A 28 -11.99 3.94 -2.63
N VAL A 29 -11.04 3.04 -2.83
CA VAL A 29 -11.23 1.60 -2.59
C VAL A 29 -11.54 1.33 -1.13
N ARG A 30 -10.78 1.94 -0.20
CA ARG A 30 -11.01 1.80 1.25
C ARG A 30 -12.42 2.27 1.64
N LEU A 31 -12.89 3.40 1.10
CA LEU A 31 -14.24 3.89 1.35
C LEU A 31 -15.32 2.96 0.80
N CYS A 32 -15.14 2.44 -0.43
CA CYS A 32 -16.10 1.50 -1.02
C CYS A 32 -16.17 0.19 -0.22
N PHE A 33 -15.03 -0.31 0.27
CA PHE A 33 -14.95 -1.49 1.11
C PHE A 33 -15.66 -1.27 2.44
N ALA A 34 -15.40 -0.14 3.11
CA ALA A 34 -16.04 0.23 4.37
C ALA A 34 -17.57 0.37 4.20
N ALA A 35 -18.03 1.04 3.15
CA ALA A 35 -19.44 1.17 2.84
C ALA A 35 -20.12 -0.20 2.62
N ALA A 36 -19.44 -1.13 1.93
CA ALA A 36 -19.95 -2.49 1.75
C ALA A 36 -20.01 -3.28 3.06
N ALA A 37 -19.02 -3.11 3.95
CA ALA A 37 -19.01 -3.75 5.26
C ALA A 37 -20.15 -3.22 6.17
N LEU A 38 -20.33 -1.89 6.19
CA LEU A 38 -21.43 -1.25 6.91
C LEU A 38 -22.80 -1.68 6.35
N GLY A 39 -22.94 -1.77 5.02
CA GLY A 39 -24.17 -2.27 4.37
C GLY A 39 -24.50 -3.73 4.70
N LYS A 40 -23.51 -4.52 5.15
CA LYS A 40 -23.69 -5.90 5.67
C LYS A 40 -23.95 -5.94 7.18
N GLY A 41 -24.11 -4.79 7.84
CA GLY A 41 -24.33 -4.69 9.28
C GLY A 41 -23.07 -4.91 10.14
N ARG A 42 -21.88 -4.89 9.55
CA ARG A 42 -20.63 -5.03 10.32
C ARG A 42 -20.24 -3.70 10.94
N GLY A 43 -20.28 -3.61 12.27
CA GLY A 43 -19.83 -2.43 13.02
C GLY A 43 -18.31 -2.36 13.23
N VAL A 44 -17.62 -3.50 13.16
CA VAL A 44 -16.15 -3.61 13.27
C VAL A 44 -15.66 -4.57 12.19
N PHE A 45 -14.64 -4.15 11.44
CA PHE A 45 -14.03 -4.94 10.37
C PHE A 45 -12.59 -4.49 10.15
N ALA A 46 -11.74 -5.39 9.66
CA ALA A 46 -10.37 -5.07 9.30
C ALA A 46 -10.34 -4.09 8.11
N SER A 47 -9.41 -3.14 8.15
CA SER A 47 -9.11 -2.29 7.00
C SER A 47 -8.57 -3.15 5.85
N PRO A 48 -9.02 -2.93 4.60
CA PRO A 48 -8.50 -3.68 3.47
C PRO A 48 -7.04 -3.27 3.19
N ASP A 49 -6.20 -4.23 2.80
CA ASP A 49 -4.82 -3.97 2.41
C ASP A 49 -4.76 -3.41 0.99
N VAL A 50 -4.67 -2.09 0.88
CA VAL A 50 -4.64 -1.36 -0.38
C VAL A 50 -3.47 -0.41 -0.38
N ARG A 51 -2.56 -0.55 -1.34
CA ARG A 51 -1.29 0.19 -1.40
C ARG A 51 -1.11 0.84 -2.77
N THR A 52 -0.31 1.90 -2.82
CA THR A 52 0.22 2.36 -4.10
C THR A 52 1.39 1.50 -4.52
N ASP A 53 1.73 1.54 -5.80
CA ASP A 53 2.94 0.93 -6.36
C ASP A 53 4.20 1.33 -5.59
N ALA A 54 4.41 2.62 -5.33
CA ALA A 54 5.58 3.12 -4.61
C ALA A 54 5.68 2.57 -3.17
N VAL A 55 4.55 2.52 -2.45
CA VAL A 55 4.52 2.00 -1.06
C VAL A 55 4.76 0.50 -1.06
N TRP A 56 4.09 -0.24 -1.94
CA TRP A 56 4.24 -1.69 -2.03
C TRP A 56 5.67 -2.09 -2.41
N LEU A 57 6.28 -1.41 -3.39
CA LEU A 57 7.67 -1.67 -3.79
C LEU A 57 8.64 -1.44 -2.63
N ARG A 58 8.48 -0.34 -1.89
CA ARG A 58 9.34 -0.03 -0.74
C ARG A 58 9.24 -1.13 0.33
N GLU A 59 8.02 -1.49 0.73
CA GLU A 59 7.81 -2.51 1.77
C GLU A 59 8.29 -3.89 1.32
N GLU A 60 8.18 -4.24 0.04
CA GLU A 60 8.71 -5.50 -0.48
C GLU A 60 10.24 -5.53 -0.43
N VAL A 61 10.89 -4.41 -0.75
CA VAL A 61 12.34 -4.28 -0.62
C VAL A 61 12.78 -4.36 0.85
N GLU A 62 12.08 -3.66 1.75
CA GLU A 62 12.32 -3.73 3.20
C GLU A 62 12.15 -5.15 3.74
N ARG A 63 11.10 -5.86 3.30
CA ARG A 63 10.84 -7.26 3.67
C ARG A 63 11.98 -8.18 3.24
N ARG A 64 12.44 -8.05 1.99
CA ARG A 64 13.54 -8.88 1.45
C ARG A 64 14.88 -8.57 2.10
N ALA A 65 15.15 -7.30 2.38
CA ALA A 65 16.32 -6.87 3.14
C ALA A 65 16.30 -7.43 4.58
N GLY A 66 15.13 -7.50 5.21
CA GLY A 66 14.97 -8.16 6.52
C GLY A 66 15.23 -9.66 6.51
N GLU A 67 14.94 -10.35 5.40
CA GLU A 67 15.17 -11.80 5.24
C GLU A 67 16.66 -12.15 5.02
N ASP A 68 17.41 -11.32 4.30
CA ASP A 68 18.84 -11.53 4.04
C ASP A 68 19.60 -10.20 3.95
N ALA A 69 19.78 -9.55 5.10
CA ALA A 69 20.45 -8.26 5.19
C ALA A 69 21.87 -8.25 4.59
N SER A 70 22.53 -9.41 4.47
CA SER A 70 23.86 -9.52 3.90
C SER A 70 23.90 -9.34 2.37
N ARG A 71 22.78 -9.59 1.69
CA ARG A 71 22.66 -9.52 0.23
C ARG A 71 22.03 -8.24 -0.28
N TRP A 72 21.47 -7.42 0.60
CA TRP A 72 20.78 -6.20 0.23
C TRP A 72 21.58 -4.97 0.64
N PRO A 73 21.70 -3.95 -0.23
CA PRO A 73 22.16 -2.64 0.20
C PRO A 73 21.28 -2.12 1.34
N ARG A 74 21.89 -1.41 2.29
CA ARG A 74 21.12 -0.71 3.32
C ARG A 74 20.19 0.29 2.66
N LEU A 75 18.90 0.23 3.00
CA LEU A 75 17.92 1.19 2.53
C LEU A 75 18.16 2.55 3.19
N LEU A 76 17.97 3.61 2.40
CA LEU A 76 18.03 4.97 2.89
C LEU A 76 16.75 5.28 3.65
N GLU A 77 16.93 5.90 4.81
CA GLU A 77 15.83 6.54 5.52
C GLU A 77 15.33 7.75 4.72
N PRO A 78 14.06 8.18 4.88
CA PRO A 78 13.50 9.28 4.11
C PRO A 78 14.33 10.57 4.13
N ALA A 79 15.00 10.86 5.25
CA ALA A 79 15.88 12.02 5.37
C ALA A 79 17.20 11.86 4.58
N GLU A 80 17.76 10.65 4.55
CA GLU A 80 18.98 10.34 3.80
C GLU A 80 18.70 10.36 2.30
N GLU A 81 17.56 9.80 1.88
CA GLU A 81 17.10 9.83 0.49
C GLU A 81 16.93 11.28 0.00
N TRP A 82 16.26 12.12 0.80
CA TRP A 82 16.09 13.54 0.48
C TRP A 82 17.42 14.30 0.40
N PHE A 83 18.33 14.04 1.33
CA PHE A 83 19.66 14.68 1.32
C PHE A 83 20.45 14.29 0.07
N LEU A 84 20.47 13.00 -0.28
CA LEU A 84 21.12 12.51 -1.49
C LEU A 84 20.51 13.14 -2.75
N TRP A 85 19.17 13.18 -2.84
CA TRP A 85 18.49 13.83 -3.96
C TRP A 85 18.92 15.30 -4.09
N ARG A 86 18.99 16.03 -2.98
CA ARG A 86 19.44 17.42 -2.97
C ARG A 86 20.89 17.60 -3.43
N GLN A 87 21.78 16.66 -3.11
CA GLN A 87 23.16 16.70 -3.58
C GLN A 87 23.23 16.48 -5.10
N CYS A 88 22.55 15.45 -5.60
CA CYS A 88 22.53 15.15 -7.05
C CYS A 88 21.86 16.26 -7.88
N ALA A 89 20.83 16.92 -7.36
CA ALA A 89 20.13 18.00 -8.06
C ALA A 89 20.90 19.34 -8.07
N ALA A 90 21.98 19.44 -7.29
CA ALA A 90 22.84 20.63 -7.24
C ALA A 90 24.05 20.55 -8.19
N GLU A 91 24.28 19.39 -8.81
CA GLU A 91 25.29 19.13 -9.85
C GLU A 91 24.71 19.37 -11.26
#